data_AF-A0A2D7GAL6-F1
#
_entry.id   AF-A0A2D7GAL6-F1
#
_cell.length_a   1.000
_cell.length_b   1.000
_cell.length_c   1.000
_cell.angle_alpha   90.00
_cell.angle_beta   90.00
_cell.angle_gamma   90.00
#
_symmetry.space_group_name_H-M   'P 1'
#
loop_
_entity.id
_entity.type
_entity.pdbx_description
1 polymer ?
#
loop_
_entity_poly.entity_id
_entity_poly.type
_entity_poly.pdbx_seq_one_letter_code
_entity_poly.pdbx_strand_id
1 'polypeptide(L)'
;MNRGTIRKLYREAILTEFGCDDKEMDAPLIAAVKKDIHLGDQAPGQWSPDSVLEIYCESGIPNATDVFDPAWHGFPGKVSHNSEKWCTVDGIVNLMLEAMGSSKRVNHEPYNSAVVNIYWS
;
A
#
# COMPACT_ATOMS: atom_id res chain seq x y z
N MET A 1 -13.01 0.66 -14.86
CA MET A 1 -12.04 -0.24 -14.21
C MET A 1 -12.67 -0.83 -12.95
N ASN A 2 -12.51 -2.12 -12.68
CA ASN A 2 -13.12 -2.78 -11.52
C ASN A 2 -12.30 -2.48 -10.24
N ARG A 3 -12.94 -1.99 -9.17
CA ARG A 3 -12.28 -1.68 -7.88
C ARG A 3 -11.64 -2.92 -7.24
N GLY A 4 -12.22 -4.10 -7.46
CA GLY A 4 -11.62 -5.37 -7.06
C GLY A 4 -10.30 -5.67 -7.77
N THR A 5 -10.14 -5.24 -9.03
CA THR A 5 -8.86 -5.31 -9.75
C THR A 5 -7.84 -4.38 -9.11
N ILE A 6 -8.21 -3.13 -8.80
CA ILE A 6 -7.30 -2.18 -8.13
C ILE A 6 -6.81 -2.73 -6.79
N ARG A 7 -7.73 -3.28 -5.98
CA ARG A 7 -7.38 -3.96 -4.73
C ARG A 7 -6.36 -5.08 -4.94
N LYS A 8 -6.54 -5.90 -5.98
CA LYS A 8 -5.59 -6.98 -6.31
C LYS A 8 -4.22 -6.41 -6.69
N LEU A 9 -4.19 -5.40 -7.56
CA LEU A 9 -2.95 -4.76 -8.00
C LEU A 9 -2.18 -4.13 -6.83
N TYR A 10 -2.85 -3.44 -5.90
CA TYR A 10 -2.21 -2.90 -4.70
C TYR A 10 -1.65 -3.98 -3.79
N ARG A 11 -2.35 -5.11 -3.61
CA ARG A 11 -1.80 -6.25 -2.84
C ARG A 11 -0.49 -6.75 -3.45
N GLU A 12 -0.47 -6.92 -4.77
CA GLU A 12 0.71 -7.39 -5.48
C GLU A 12 1.85 -6.37 -5.42
N ALA A 13 1.57 -5.10 -5.69
CA ALA A 13 2.57 -4.03 -5.65
C ALA A 13 3.18 -3.81 -4.25
N ILE A 14 2.36 -3.87 -3.19
CA ILE A 14 2.86 -3.77 -1.80
C ILE A 14 3.79 -4.94 -1.48
N LEU A 15 3.43 -6.16 -1.88
CA LEU A 15 4.30 -7.32 -1.67
C LEU A 15 5.61 -7.21 -2.46
N THR A 16 5.58 -6.68 -3.69
CA THR A 16 6.79 -6.45 -4.49
C THR A 16 7.72 -5.41 -3.85
N GLU A 17 7.18 -4.34 -3.29
CA GLU A 17 8.01 -3.22 -2.79
C GLU A 17 8.44 -3.35 -1.32
N PHE A 18 7.59 -3.98 -0.49
CA PHE A 18 7.83 -4.13 0.95
C PHE A 18 8.16 -5.57 1.37
N GLY A 19 7.91 -6.56 0.51
CA GLY A 19 8.34 -7.94 0.73
C GLY A 19 9.81 -8.15 0.39
N CYS A 20 10.28 -9.37 0.62
CA CYS A 20 11.66 -9.77 0.36
C CYS A 20 11.78 -11.02 -0.54
N ASP A 21 10.69 -11.40 -1.21
CA ASP A 21 10.55 -12.60 -2.06
C ASP A 21 10.72 -13.94 -1.30
N ASP A 22 10.88 -13.90 0.03
CA ASP A 22 10.84 -15.07 0.91
C ASP A 22 9.45 -15.18 1.54
N LYS A 23 8.72 -16.24 1.19
CA LYS A 23 7.33 -16.45 1.63
C LYS A 23 7.16 -16.64 3.14
N GLU A 24 8.16 -17.21 3.81
CA GLU A 24 8.09 -17.42 5.25
C GLU A 24 8.30 -16.09 5.98
N MET A 25 9.27 -15.29 5.51
CA MET A 25 9.51 -13.96 6.04
C MET A 25 8.38 -12.98 5.72
N ASP A 26 7.79 -13.08 4.53
CA ASP A 26 6.69 -12.21 4.08
C ASP A 26 5.32 -12.66 4.60
N ALA A 27 5.22 -13.80 5.30
CA ALA A 27 3.95 -14.34 5.78
C ALA A 27 3.08 -13.33 6.56
N PRO A 28 3.63 -12.49 7.46
CA PRO A 28 2.86 -11.44 8.14
C PRO A 28 2.32 -10.39 7.16
N LEU A 29 3.16 -9.89 6.24
CA LEU A 29 2.75 -8.91 5.24
C LEU A 29 1.68 -9.48 4.30
N ILE A 30 1.84 -10.74 3.85
CA ILE A 30 0.87 -11.46 3.02
C ILE A 30 -0.48 -11.56 3.74
N ALA A 31 -0.49 -11.84 5.05
CA ALA A 31 -1.72 -11.88 5.84
C ALA A 31 -2.36 -10.50 5.94
N ALA A 32 -1.55 -9.45 6.20
CA ALA A 32 -2.00 -8.08 6.33
C ALA A 32 -2.64 -7.55 5.03
N VAL A 33 -1.97 -7.66 3.87
CA VAL A 33 -2.52 -7.16 2.59
C VAL A 33 -3.80 -7.87 2.17
N LYS A 34 -4.01 -9.13 2.60
CA LYS A 34 -5.25 -9.87 2.37
C LYS A 34 -6.40 -9.38 3.25
N LYS A 35 -6.11 -9.03 4.50
CA LYS A 35 -7.09 -8.65 5.51
C LYS A 35 -7.48 -7.18 5.43
N ASP A 36 -6.49 -6.30 5.28
CA ASP A 36 -6.58 -4.89 5.68
C ASP A 36 -6.65 -3.90 4.50
N ILE A 37 -6.90 -4.41 3.28
CA ILE A 37 -7.16 -3.59 2.09
C ILE A 37 -8.62 -3.73 1.70
N HIS A 38 -9.38 -2.66 1.91
CA HIS A 38 -10.83 -2.60 1.72
C HIS A 38 -11.19 -1.67 0.57
N LEU A 39 -12.38 -1.84 -0.01
CA LEU A 39 -12.97 -0.81 -0.86
C LEU A 39 -13.40 0.35 0.05
N GLY A 40 -13.19 1.60 -0.34
CA GLY A 40 -13.47 2.77 0.53
C GLY A 40 -14.84 2.76 1.20
N ASP A 41 -15.91 2.71 0.40
CA ASP A 41 -17.31 2.52 0.83
C ASP A 41 -17.62 1.20 1.58
N GLN A 42 -16.70 0.24 1.66
CA GLN A 42 -16.86 -1.04 2.37
C GLN A 42 -15.82 -1.25 3.47
N ALA A 43 -15.03 -0.22 3.77
CA ALA A 43 -14.01 -0.28 4.81
C ALA A 43 -14.64 -0.26 6.20
N PRO A 44 -14.03 -0.85 7.23
CA PRO A 44 -14.59 -0.86 8.58
C PRO A 44 -14.76 0.53 9.18
N GLY A 45 -13.78 1.42 8.98
CA GLY A 45 -13.78 2.78 9.49
C GLY A 45 -14.46 3.80 8.57
N GLN A 46 -14.50 3.53 7.26
CA GLN A 46 -15.06 4.44 6.25
C GLN A 46 -14.56 5.89 6.42
N TRP A 47 -13.26 6.06 6.72
CA TRP A 47 -12.62 7.35 6.96
C TRP A 47 -12.66 8.26 5.72
N SER A 48 -12.68 7.65 4.54
CA SER A 48 -12.91 8.32 3.25
C SER A 48 -13.69 7.39 2.31
N PRO A 49 -15.03 7.38 2.40
CA PRO A 49 -15.89 6.50 1.59
C PRO A 49 -15.73 6.71 0.08
N ASP A 50 -15.37 7.93 -0.33
CA ASP A 50 -15.15 8.31 -1.73
C ASP A 50 -13.81 7.80 -2.30
N SER A 51 -12.96 7.21 -1.46
CA SER A 51 -11.71 6.61 -1.90
C SER A 51 -11.96 5.31 -2.68
N VAL A 52 -11.03 4.97 -3.56
CA VAL A 52 -11.02 3.68 -4.24
C VAL A 52 -10.82 2.56 -3.22
N LEU A 53 -9.82 2.71 -2.36
CA LEU A 53 -9.44 1.78 -1.30
C LEU A 53 -9.10 2.53 -0.01
N GLU A 54 -9.39 1.89 1.12
CA GLU A 54 -8.80 2.21 2.43
C GLU A 54 -7.88 1.06 2.84
N ILE A 55 -6.65 1.39 3.23
CA ILE A 55 -5.60 0.45 3.61
C ILE A 55 -5.21 0.70 5.06
N TYR A 56 -5.38 -0.32 5.91
CA TYR A 56 -5.08 -0.24 7.34
C TYR A 56 -3.68 -0.82 7.59
N CYS A 57 -2.81 0.00 8.19
CA CYS A 57 -1.38 -0.27 8.32
C CYS A 57 -1.01 -1.03 9.61
N GLU A 58 -1.91 -1.08 10.59
CA GLU A 58 -1.61 -1.57 11.94
C GLU A 58 -1.25 -3.05 12.04
N SER A 59 -1.67 -3.89 11.07
CA SER A 59 -1.34 -5.32 11.07
C SER A 59 -0.04 -5.66 10.33
N GLY A 60 0.79 -4.66 9.96
CA GLY A 60 2.11 -4.87 9.36
C GLY A 60 2.27 -4.40 7.92
N ILE A 61 1.29 -3.68 7.35
CA ILE A 61 1.52 -2.92 6.11
C ILE A 61 2.17 -1.60 6.51
N PRO A 62 3.39 -1.26 6.05
CA PRO A 62 4.04 -0.02 6.47
C PRO A 62 3.23 1.24 6.09
N ASN A 63 3.04 2.18 7.02
CA ASN A 63 2.31 3.42 6.73
C ASN A 63 3.19 4.36 5.89
N ALA A 64 2.55 5.17 5.03
CA ALA A 64 3.25 6.12 4.17
C ALA A 64 3.99 7.23 4.92
N THR A 65 3.55 7.56 6.15
CA THR A 65 4.20 8.58 7.00
C THR A 65 5.36 8.04 7.82
N ASP A 66 5.54 6.72 7.88
CA ASP A 66 6.59 6.10 8.67
C ASP A 66 7.98 6.26 8.03
N VAL A 67 8.97 6.38 8.90
CA VAL A 67 10.40 6.39 8.54
C VAL A 67 11.07 5.24 9.27
N PHE A 68 11.79 4.41 8.52
CA PHE A 68 12.62 3.36 9.08
C PHE A 68 14.08 3.81 9.12
N ASP A 69 14.62 4.03 10.32
CA ASP A 69 16.02 4.33 10.56
C ASP A 69 16.70 3.17 11.32
N PRO A 70 17.58 2.40 10.65
CA PRO A 70 18.41 1.36 11.26
C PRO A 70 19.15 1.79 12.53
N ALA A 71 19.56 3.07 12.61
CA ALA A 71 20.30 3.60 13.76
C ALA A 71 19.47 3.56 15.06
N TRP A 72 18.14 3.66 14.97
CA TRP A 72 17.24 3.54 16.14
C TRP A 72 17.27 2.15 16.77
N HIS A 73 17.74 1.17 16.03
CA HIS A 73 17.84 -0.22 16.45
C HIS A 73 19.29 -0.69 16.63
N GLY A 74 20.26 0.22 16.56
CA GLY A 74 21.67 -0.06 16.85
C GLY A 74 22.42 -0.82 15.75
N PHE A 75 21.93 -0.83 14.51
CA PHE A 75 22.64 -1.39 13.36
C PHE A 75 22.81 -0.37 12.23
N PRO A 76 23.91 -0.46 11.46
CA PRO A 76 24.13 0.44 10.33
C PRO A 76 23.17 0.10 9.17
N GLY A 77 22.70 1.12 8.47
CA GLY A 77 21.88 0.94 7.27
C GLY A 77 21.37 2.26 6.73
N LYS A 78 20.66 2.21 5.59
CA LYS A 78 20.06 3.38 4.95
C LYS A 78 18.70 3.68 5.59
N VAL A 79 18.44 4.95 5.89
CA VAL A 79 17.10 5.42 6.27
C VAL A 79 16.16 5.25 5.09
N SER A 80 15.01 4.62 5.33
CA SER A 80 13.96 4.40 4.33
C SER A 80 12.75 5.26 4.68
N HIS A 81 12.31 6.07 3.72
CA HIS A 81 11.06 6.81 3.81
C HIS A 81 9.97 6.00 3.12
N ASN A 82 8.97 5.56 3.88
CA ASN A 82 7.92 4.73 3.30
C ASN A 82 7.09 5.50 2.27
N SER A 83 7.00 6.83 2.37
CA SER A 83 6.37 7.68 1.36
C SER A 83 6.96 7.47 -0.04
N GLU A 84 8.29 7.34 -0.16
CA GLU A 84 8.95 7.09 -1.45
C GLU A 84 8.60 5.71 -1.99
N LYS A 85 8.56 4.70 -1.11
CA LYS A 85 8.14 3.34 -1.46
C LYS A 85 6.68 3.29 -1.89
N TRP A 86 5.80 4.02 -1.23
CA TRP A 86 4.40 4.15 -1.64
C TRP A 86 4.23 4.82 -3.01
N CYS A 87 5.07 5.81 -3.37
CA CYS A 87 5.12 6.32 -4.74
C CYS A 87 5.52 5.22 -5.75
N THR A 88 6.44 4.33 -5.39
CA THR A 88 6.78 3.16 -6.24
C THR A 88 5.59 2.20 -6.38
N VAL A 89 4.87 1.92 -5.29
CA VAL A 89 3.64 1.10 -5.30
C VAL A 89 2.61 1.69 -6.27
N ASP A 90 2.32 3.00 -6.17
CA ASP A 90 1.43 3.69 -7.10
C ASP A 90 1.92 3.59 -8.54
N GLY A 91 3.23 3.72 -8.75
CA GLY A 91 3.89 3.57 -10.05
C GLY A 91 3.65 2.19 -10.67
N ILE A 92 3.88 1.12 -9.91
CA ILE A 92 3.64 -0.27 -10.33
C ILE A 92 2.17 -0.45 -10.72
N VAL A 93 1.24 -0.02 -9.87
CA VAL A 93 -0.20 -0.16 -10.15
C VAL A 93 -0.60 0.61 -11.41
N ASN A 94 -0.12 1.84 -11.57
CA ASN A 94 -0.41 2.67 -12.74
C ASN A 94 0.13 2.06 -14.04
N LEU A 95 1.34 1.47 -14.03
CA LEU A 95 1.90 0.76 -15.18
C LEU A 95 1.05 -0.45 -15.55
N MET A 96 0.60 -1.22 -14.56
CA MET A 96 -0.29 -2.37 -14.79
C MET A 96 -1.65 -1.93 -15.35
N LEU A 97 -2.20 -0.83 -14.86
CA LEU A 97 -3.43 -0.24 -15.40
C LEU A 97 -3.26 0.21 -16.85
N GLU A 98 -2.14 0.87 -17.17
CA GLU A 98 -1.81 1.27 -18.54
C GLU A 98 -1.69 0.06 -19.47
N ALA A 99 -1.00 -0.99 -19.05
CA ALA A 99 -0.89 -2.25 -19.80
C ALA A 99 -2.26 -2.92 -20.04
N MET A 100 -3.23 -2.69 -19.15
CA MET A 100 -4.63 -3.13 -19.30
C MET A 100 -5.50 -2.15 -20.12
N GLY A 101 -4.92 -1.10 -20.69
CA GLY A 101 -5.60 -0.10 -21.52
C GLY A 101 -6.30 1.03 -20.75
N SER A 102 -5.91 1.30 -19.51
CA SER A 102 -6.71 2.14 -18.59
C SER A 102 -6.70 3.65 -18.81
N SER A 103 -5.64 4.39 -19.12
CA SER A 103 -5.58 5.89 -19.02
C SER A 103 -5.85 6.54 -17.64
N LYS A 104 -6.75 6.02 -16.80
CA LYS A 104 -6.95 6.50 -15.43
C LYS A 104 -5.77 6.08 -14.55
N ARG A 105 -5.37 6.97 -13.64
CA ARG A 105 -4.30 6.74 -12.67
C ARG A 105 -4.83 6.75 -11.24
N VAL A 106 -4.02 6.23 -10.34
CA VAL A 106 -4.26 6.24 -8.89
C VAL A 106 -3.08 6.85 -8.16
N ASN A 107 -3.35 7.39 -6.98
CA ASN A 107 -2.35 7.85 -6.03
C ASN A 107 -2.78 7.53 -4.59
N HIS A 108 -1.81 7.33 -3.72
CA HIS A 108 -2.02 7.21 -2.28
C HIS A 108 -2.06 8.58 -1.58
N GLU A 109 -2.76 8.64 -0.44
CA GLU A 109 -2.73 9.75 0.51
C GLU A 109 -2.90 9.19 1.92
N PRO A 110 -1.97 9.44 2.86
CA PRO A 110 -2.13 9.03 4.24
C PRO A 110 -3.24 9.86 4.90
N TYR A 111 -4.25 9.19 5.46
CA TYR A 111 -5.28 9.86 6.26
C TYR A 111 -4.75 10.19 7.66
N ASN A 112 -4.04 9.22 8.26
CA ASN A 112 -3.34 9.34 9.53
C ASN A 112 -2.21 8.30 9.59
N SER A 113 -1.59 8.13 10.75
CA SER A 113 -0.50 7.17 10.98
C SER A 113 -0.92 5.69 10.88
N ALA A 114 -2.22 5.39 10.72
CA ALA A 114 -2.78 4.04 10.69
C ALA A 114 -3.50 3.70 9.37
N VAL A 115 -3.91 4.69 8.57
CA VAL A 115 -4.73 4.50 7.37
C VAL A 115 -4.16 5.26 6.18
N VAL A 116 -4.03 4.56 5.04
CA VAL A 116 -3.68 5.12 3.74
C VAL A 116 -4.88 4.94 2.79
N ASN A 117 -5.29 6.03 2.14
CA ASN A 117 -6.38 6.04 1.17
C ASN A 117 -5.83 6.06 -0.25
N ILE A 118 -6.51 5.38 -1.16
CA ILE A 118 -6.18 5.41 -2.59
C ILE A 118 -7.26 6.16 -3.34
N TYR A 119 -6.88 7.16 -4.13
CA TYR A 119 -7.78 7.95 -4.96
C TYR A 119 -7.52 7.75 -6.45
N TRP A 120 -8.51 8.08 -7.27
CA TRP A 120 -8.28 8.28 -8.70
C TRP A 120 -7.62 9.65 -8.91
N SER A 121 -6.61 9.69 -9.78
CA SER A 121 -5.94 10.91 -10.25
C SER A 121 -6.32 11.26 -11.67
#